data_AF-A0A7K3NH33-F1
#
_entry.id   AF-A0A7K3NH33-F1
#
_cell.length_a   1.000
_cell.length_b   1.000
_cell.length_c   1.000
_cell.angle_alpha   90.00
_cell.angle_beta   90.00
_cell.angle_gamma   90.00
#
_symmetry.space_group_name_H-M   'P 1'
#
loop_
_entity.id
_entity.type
_entity.pdbx_description
1 polymer ?
#
loop_
_entity_poly.entity_id
_entity_poly.type
_entity_poly.pdbx_seq_one_letter_code
_entity_poly.pdbx_strand_id
1 'polypeptide(L)'
;MNHAEATARAYLRRTLGFPEKEIEEIVSLGRVALAQAVDDLQRALAGDDPVPLADAAHAVKGMLRNLGLEELAGLARQVEEQAVGGSQAGAREAVAALRRELTPFWDQATSGEASIRTMDRAAIKA
;
A
#
# COMPACT_ATOMS: atom_id res chain seq x y z
N MET A 1 4.00 -14.15 10.28
CA MET A 1 3.59 -12.72 10.38
C MET A 1 4.83 -11.86 10.15
N ASN A 2 4.79 -10.96 9.16
CA ASN A 2 5.90 -10.02 8.89
C ASN A 2 5.89 -8.85 9.90
N HIS A 3 6.98 -8.07 9.93
CA HIS A 3 7.15 -6.95 10.88
C HIS A 3 6.11 -5.83 10.70
N ALA A 4 5.78 -5.46 9.46
CA ALA A 4 4.78 -4.43 9.17
C ALA A 4 3.39 -4.82 9.68
N GLU A 5 2.96 -6.07 9.46
CA GLU A 5 1.68 -6.55 9.98
C GLU A 5 1.66 -6.57 11.51
N ALA A 6 2.73 -7.04 12.15
CA ALA A 6 2.82 -7.04 13.61
C ALA A 6 2.68 -5.61 14.17
N THR A 7 3.33 -4.65 13.51
CA THR A 7 3.27 -3.22 13.86
C THR A 7 1.87 -2.65 13.66
N ALA A 8 1.24 -2.91 12.52
CA ALA A 8 -0.11 -2.44 12.24
C ALA A 8 -1.13 -3.00 13.24
N ARG A 9 -1.11 -4.31 13.49
CA ARG A 9 -1.98 -4.94 14.49
C ARG A 9 -1.73 -4.36 15.89
N ALA A 10 -0.47 -4.13 16.27
CA ALA A 10 -0.15 -3.53 17.56
C ALA A 10 -0.67 -2.10 17.68
N TYR A 11 -0.55 -1.29 16.63
CA TYR A 11 -1.06 0.08 16.59
C TYR A 11 -2.60 0.11 16.67
N LEU A 12 -3.29 -0.66 15.83
CA LEU A 12 -4.75 -0.73 15.82
C LEU A 12 -5.30 -1.18 17.18
N ARG A 13 -4.64 -2.14 17.83
CA ARG A 13 -5.03 -2.64 19.16
C ARG A 13 -4.74 -1.64 20.27
N ARG A 14 -3.50 -1.15 20.36
CA ARG A 14 -3.02 -0.38 21.52
C ARG A 14 -3.36 1.09 21.44
N THR A 15 -3.36 1.66 20.23
CA THR A 15 -3.56 3.08 20.00
C THR A 15 -5.02 3.39 19.69
N LEU A 16 -5.65 2.59 18.82
CA LEU A 16 -7.03 2.85 18.38
C LEU A 16 -8.09 2.02 19.12
N GLY A 17 -7.67 0.99 19.87
CA GLY A 17 -8.57 0.22 20.73
C GLY A 17 -9.50 -0.74 19.99
N PHE A 18 -9.18 -1.09 18.73
CA PHE A 18 -10.01 -2.00 17.95
C PHE A 18 -9.97 -3.44 18.51
N PRO A 19 -11.10 -4.17 18.50
CA PRO A 19 -11.13 -5.59 18.84
C PRO A 19 -10.47 -6.44 17.75
N GLU A 20 -10.03 -7.66 18.08
CA GLU A 20 -9.23 -8.50 17.17
C GLU A 20 -9.91 -8.77 15.82
N LYS A 21 -11.23 -9.00 15.83
CA LYS A 21 -12.01 -9.23 14.60
C LYS A 21 -11.96 -8.03 13.66
N GLU A 22 -12.12 -6.81 14.18
CA GLU A 22 -12.06 -5.60 13.37
C GLU A 22 -10.63 -5.32 12.90
N ILE A 23 -9.62 -5.63 13.72
CA ILE A 23 -8.19 -5.54 13.32
C ILE A 23 -7.92 -6.43 12.11
N GLU A 24 -8.43 -7.66 12.11
CA GLU A 24 -8.25 -8.59 10.99
C GLU A 24 -8.85 -8.02 9.69
N GLU A 25 -10.08 -7.50 9.75
CA GLU A 25 -10.75 -6.87 8.62
C GLU A 25 -9.99 -5.62 8.12
N ILE A 26 -9.57 -4.73 9.02
CA ILE A 26 -8.81 -3.52 8.70
C ILE A 26 -7.47 -3.86 8.04
N VAL A 27 -6.73 -4.83 8.60
CA VAL A 27 -5.44 -5.25 8.05
C VAL A 27 -5.64 -5.90 6.68
N SER A 28 -6.67 -6.74 6.50
CA SER A 28 -6.98 -7.36 5.21
C SER A 28 -7.30 -6.33 4.13
N LEU A 29 -8.22 -5.39 4.42
CA LEU A 29 -8.55 -4.29 3.51
C LEU A 29 -7.34 -3.40 3.23
N GLY A 30 -6.55 -3.10 4.27
CA GLY A 30 -5.33 -2.31 4.18
C GLY A 30 -4.30 -2.93 3.25
N ARG A 31 -4.13 -4.26 3.24
CA ARG A 31 -3.23 -4.96 2.30
C ARG A 31 -3.65 -4.75 0.86
N VAL A 32 -4.92 -5.00 0.55
CA VAL A 32 -5.43 -4.88 -0.82
C VAL A 32 -5.32 -3.44 -1.30
N ALA A 33 -5.74 -2.50 -0.45
CA ALA A 33 -5.69 -1.08 -0.79
C ALA A 33 -4.25 -0.57 -0.97
N LEU A 34 -3.31 -0.95 -0.09
CA LEU A 34 -1.91 -0.55 -0.21
C LEU A 34 -1.23 -1.17 -1.43
N ALA A 35 -1.50 -2.43 -1.75
CA ALA A 35 -0.96 -3.06 -2.95
C ALA A 35 -1.41 -2.30 -4.21
N GLN A 36 -2.71 -1.98 -4.31
CA GLN A 36 -3.24 -1.19 -5.42
C GLN A 36 -2.61 0.22 -5.45
N ALA A 37 -2.51 0.90 -4.31
CA ALA A 37 -1.96 2.25 -4.25
C ALA A 37 -0.46 2.28 -4.63
N VAL A 38 0.30 1.23 -4.31
CA VAL A 38 1.71 1.09 -4.75
C VAL A 38 1.80 0.79 -6.25
N ASP A 39 0.89 -0.01 -6.81
CA ASP A 39 0.83 -0.21 -8.25
C ASP A 39 0.49 1.10 -8.98
N ASP A 40 -0.44 1.89 -8.45
CA ASP A 40 -0.80 3.23 -8.97
C ASP A 40 0.41 4.18 -8.91
N LEU A 41 1.16 4.16 -7.81
CA LEU A 41 2.40 4.91 -7.64
C LEU A 41 3.45 4.53 -8.70
N GLN A 42 3.57 3.23 -9.03
CA GLN A 42 4.47 2.77 -10.08
C GLN A 42 4.02 3.22 -11.47
N ARG A 43 2.72 3.24 -11.76
CA ARG A 43 2.16 3.75 -13.02
C ARG A 43 2.39 5.25 -13.17
N ALA A 44 2.16 6.02 -12.10
CA ALA A 44 2.45 7.46 -12.07
C ALA A 44 3.95 7.75 -12.30
N LEU A 45 4.84 6.94 -11.72
CA LEU A 45 6.29 7.05 -11.94
C LEU A 45 6.71 6.73 -13.39
N ALA A 46 5.99 5.81 -14.05
CA ALA A 46 6.20 5.46 -15.45
C ALA A 46 5.65 6.52 -16.42
N GLY A 47 4.76 7.41 -15.94
CA GLY A 47 4.04 8.37 -16.76
C GLY A 47 2.78 7.79 -17.43
N ASP A 48 2.33 6.62 -16.98
CA ASP A 48 1.16 5.90 -17.52
C ASP A 48 -0.15 6.31 -16.82
N ASP A 49 -0.08 7.13 -15.76
CA ASP A 49 -1.23 7.58 -14.99
C ASP A 49 -1.35 9.12 -15.01
N PRO A 50 -2.56 9.68 -15.21
CA PRO A 50 -2.77 11.13 -15.14
C PRO A 50 -2.56 11.72 -13.74
N VAL A 51 -2.57 10.91 -12.69
CA VAL A 51 -2.32 11.38 -11.32
C VAL A 51 -0.84 11.72 -11.14
N PRO A 52 -0.48 12.92 -10.65
CA PRO A 52 0.89 13.27 -10.35
C PRO A 52 1.54 12.30 -9.36
N LEU A 53 2.80 11.91 -9.60
CA LEU A 53 3.54 11.01 -8.72
C LEU A 53 3.55 11.48 -7.25
N ALA A 54 3.65 12.79 -7.03
CA ALA A 54 3.61 13.37 -5.69
C ALA A 54 2.27 13.10 -4.98
N ASP A 55 1.15 13.21 -5.69
CA ASP A 55 -0.19 12.98 -5.13
C ASP A 55 -0.41 11.49 -4.83
N ALA A 56 0.04 10.61 -5.73
CA ALA A 56 0.03 9.17 -5.48
C ALA A 56 0.86 8.79 -4.25
N ALA A 57 2.05 9.39 -4.10
CA ALA A 57 2.91 9.18 -2.93
C ALA A 57 2.27 9.71 -1.64
N HIS A 58 1.61 10.86 -1.72
CA HIS A 58 0.86 11.45 -0.61
C HIS A 58 -0.25 10.54 -0.10
N ALA A 59 -1.01 9.94 -1.03
CA ALA A 59 -2.07 8.99 -0.70
C ALA A 59 -1.53 7.75 0.02
N VAL A 60 -0.47 7.13 -0.54
CA VAL A 60 0.19 5.96 0.08
C VAL A 60 0.70 6.29 1.49
N LYS A 61 1.34 7.45 1.67
CA LYS A 61 1.79 7.94 2.98
C LYS A 61 0.63 8.04 3.99
N GLY A 62 -0.51 8.58 3.57
CA GLY A 62 -1.70 8.67 4.42
C GLY A 62 -2.22 7.29 4.87
N MET A 63 -2.29 6.35 3.93
CA MET A 63 -2.72 4.98 4.22
C MET A 63 -1.78 4.28 5.21
N LEU A 64 -0.47 4.44 5.04
CA LEU A 64 0.54 3.85 5.94
C LEU A 64 0.42 4.41 7.36
N ARG A 65 0.18 5.72 7.51
CA ARG A 65 -0.05 6.34 8.83
C ARG A 65 -1.32 5.84 9.51
N ASN A 66 -2.39 5.65 8.75
CA ASN A 66 -3.64 5.09 9.29
C ASN A 66 -3.45 3.67 9.82
N LEU A 67 -2.43 2.95 9.35
CA LEU A 67 -2.03 1.63 9.83
C LEU A 67 -0.89 1.68 10.86
N GLY A 68 -0.42 2.86 11.29
CA GLY A 68 0.69 2.99 12.22
C GLY A 68 2.06 2.60 11.66
N LEU A 69 2.20 2.53 10.34
CA LEU A 69 3.42 2.14 9.63
C LEU A 69 4.30 3.36 9.36
N GLU A 70 4.70 4.08 10.41
CA GLU A 70 5.38 5.38 10.29
C GLU A 70 6.70 5.33 9.53
N GLU A 71 7.51 4.28 9.70
CA GLU A 71 8.77 4.13 8.96
C GLU A 71 8.52 4.02 7.45
N LEU A 72 7.50 3.25 7.04
CA LEU A 72 7.10 3.10 5.65
C LEU A 72 6.45 4.39 5.13
N ALA A 73 5.68 5.10 5.96
CA ALA A 73 5.17 6.42 5.63
C ALA A 73 6.31 7.42 5.38
N GLY A 74 7.45 7.27 6.08
CA GLY A 74 8.68 8.00 5.83
C GLY A 74 9.25 7.74 4.44
N LEU A 75 9.25 6.49 3.98
CA LEU A 75 9.66 6.14 2.60
C LEU A 75 8.71 6.73 1.55
N ALA A 76 7.38 6.65 1.77
CA ALA A 76 6.41 7.27 0.88
C ALA A 76 6.57 8.80 0.81
N ARG A 77 6.89 9.44 1.93
CA ARG A 77 7.25 10.86 1.97
C ARG A 77 8.51 11.16 1.14
N GLN A 78 9.52 10.31 1.17
CA GLN A 78 10.71 10.49 0.31
C GLN A 78 10.33 10.45 -1.17
N VAL A 79 9.42 9.56 -1.58
CA VAL A 79 8.90 9.55 -2.97
C VAL A 79 8.23 10.88 -3.32
N GLU A 80 7.35 11.39 -2.45
CA GLU A 80 6.66 12.68 -2.61
C GLU A 80 7.66 13.84 -2.75
N GLU A 81 8.67 13.91 -1.88
CA GLU A 81 9.71 14.94 -1.91
C GLU A 81 10.57 14.87 -3.19
N GLN A 82 10.97 13.67 -3.63
CA GLN A 82 11.74 13.49 -4.87
C GLN A 82 10.90 13.84 -6.11
N ALA A 83 9.60 13.52 -6.11
CA ALA A 83 8.69 13.87 -7.18
C ALA A 83 8.52 15.39 -7.32
N VAL A 84 8.30 16.09 -6.20
CA VAL A 84 8.19 17.56 -6.17
C VAL A 84 9.51 18.23 -6.57
N GLY A 85 10.65 17.67 -6.15
CA GLY A 85 11.98 18.16 -6.51
C GLY A 85 12.41 17.87 -7.95
N GLY A 86 11.62 17.11 -8.73
CA GLY A 86 11.93 16.76 -10.12
C GLY A 86 13.02 15.69 -10.29
N SER A 87 13.39 14.99 -9.22
CA SER A 87 14.43 13.95 -9.26
C SER A 87 13.82 12.60 -9.65
N GLN A 88 13.79 12.32 -10.96
CA GLN A 88 13.21 11.06 -11.45
C GLN A 88 13.98 9.82 -10.98
N ALA A 89 15.32 9.90 -10.90
CA ALA A 89 16.16 8.80 -10.41
C ALA A 89 15.91 8.53 -8.92
N GLY A 90 15.91 9.59 -8.08
CA GLY A 90 15.64 9.45 -6.65
C GLY A 90 14.23 8.93 -6.38
N ALA A 91 13.24 9.39 -7.15
CA ALA A 91 11.87 8.88 -7.05
C ALA A 91 11.79 7.38 -7.40
N ARG A 92 12.48 6.93 -8.45
CA ARG A 92 12.54 5.50 -8.81
C ARG A 92 13.15 4.65 -7.69
N GLU A 93 14.27 5.09 -7.11
CA GLU A 93 14.93 4.39 -6.02
C GLU A 93 14.04 4.31 -4.77
N ALA A 94 13.40 5.43 -4.40
CA ALA A 94 12.48 5.48 -3.26
C ALA A 94 11.24 4.59 -3.46
N VAL A 95 10.64 4.57 -4.66
CA VAL A 95 9.51 3.68 -4.98
C VAL A 95 9.94 2.21 -4.93
N ALA A 96 11.11 1.88 -5.45
CA ALA A 96 11.64 0.51 -5.39
C ALA A 96 11.89 0.06 -3.95
N ALA A 97 12.43 0.94 -3.10
CA ALA A 97 12.63 0.67 -1.69
C ALA A 97 11.29 0.46 -0.97
N LEU A 98 10.34 1.40 -1.12
CA LEU A 98 9.02 1.32 -0.51
C LEU A 98 8.30 0.01 -0.89
N ARG A 99 8.30 -0.35 -2.18
CA ARG A 99 7.71 -1.61 -2.66
C ARG A 99 8.37 -2.82 -2.03
N ARG A 100 9.70 -2.87 -1.99
CA ARG A 100 10.44 -4.00 -1.40
C ARG A 100 10.07 -4.21 0.07
N GLU A 101 10.01 -3.13 0.85
CA GLU A 101 9.67 -3.21 2.28
C GLU A 101 8.20 -3.60 2.52
N LEU A 102 7.30 -3.21 1.60
CA LEU A 102 5.89 -3.56 1.69
C LEU A 102 5.52 -4.90 1.05
N THR A 103 6.34 -5.47 0.17
CA THR A 103 6.05 -6.78 -0.47
C THR A 103 5.66 -7.84 0.56
N PRO A 104 6.40 -8.05 1.67
CA PRO A 104 6.01 -9.03 2.67
C PRO A 104 4.64 -8.77 3.31
N PHE A 105 4.17 -7.53 3.32
CA PHE A 105 2.89 -7.11 3.91
C PHE A 105 1.69 -7.66 3.14
N TRP A 106 1.74 -7.68 1.79
CA TRP A 106 0.63 -8.18 0.96
C TRP A 106 0.92 -9.50 0.25
N ASP A 107 2.18 -9.90 0.09
CA ASP A 107 2.59 -11.15 -0.59
C ASP A 107 2.60 -12.35 0.36
N GLN A 108 1.70 -12.35 1.34
CA GLN A 108 1.46 -13.55 2.12
C GLN A 108 0.78 -14.55 1.20
N ALA A 109 1.59 -15.45 0.64
CA ALA A 109 1.12 -16.66 0.00
C ALA A 109 -0.03 -17.20 0.85
N THR A 110 -1.22 -17.16 0.26
CA THR A 110 -2.46 -17.65 0.82
C THR A 110 -2.26 -19.12 1.19
N SER A 111 -1.89 -19.40 2.43
CA SER A 111 -2.33 -20.64 3.07
C SER A 111 -3.81 -20.44 3.38
N GLY A 112 -4.65 -20.69 2.36
CA GLY A 112 -6.10 -20.58 2.43
C GLY A 112 -6.65 -19.46 1.53
N GLU A 113 -7.52 -19.84 0.60
CA GLU A 113 -8.43 -18.97 -0.15
C GLU A 113 -7.89 -18.27 -1.41
N ALA A 114 -7.38 -19.10 -2.32
CA ALA A 114 -7.70 -18.92 -3.74
C ALA A 114 -9.20 -19.20 -3.98
N SER A 115 -10.06 -18.25 -3.63
CA SER A 115 -11.45 -18.18 -4.11
C SER A 115 -11.99 -16.80 -3.79
N ILE A 116 -11.87 -15.89 -4.75
CA ILE A 116 -12.80 -14.81 -5.13
C ILE A 116 -12.02 -14.01 -6.20
N ARG A 117 -11.73 -14.64 -7.34
CA ARG A 117 -11.30 -13.95 -8.56
C ARG A 117 -11.93 -14.58 -9.79
N THR A 118 -13.24 -14.78 -9.73
CA THR A 118 -14.07 -14.93 -10.93
C THR A 118 -15.51 -14.50 -10.61
N MET A 119 -15.76 -13.19 -10.56
CA MET A 119 -17.08 -12.67 -10.86
C MET A 119 -16.93 -11.72 -12.04
N ASP A 120 -16.95 -12.35 -13.20
CA ASP A 120 -17.73 -11.96 -14.37
C ASP A 120 -17.85 -10.47 -14.67
N ARG A 121 -16.92 -10.00 -15.52
CA ARG A 121 -17.13 -8.80 -16.34
C ARG A 121 -17.52 -9.14 -17.78
N ALA A 122 -17.95 -10.38 -18.07
CA ALA A 122 -18.21 -10.86 -19.42
C ALA A 122 -19.68 -11.22 -19.71
N ALA A 123 -20.65 -10.78 -18.90
CA ALA A 123 -22.08 -10.96 -19.19
C ALA A 123 -22.85 -9.63 -19.28
N ILE A 124 -22.29 -8.64 -20.00
CA ILE A 124 -23.08 -7.59 -20.65
C ILE A 124 -22.55 -7.45 -22.08
N LYS A 125 -23.20 -8.16 -23.02
CA LYS A 125 -23.46 -7.80 -24.44
C LYS A 125 -23.58 -9.07 -25.30
N ALA A 126 -24.81 -9.53 -25.50
CA ALA A 126 -25.43 -9.80 -26.80
C ALA A 126 -26.88 -10.20 -26.56
#